data_AF-A0A7J4EHF9-F1
#
_entry.id   AF-A0A7J4EHF9-F1
#
_cell.length_a   1.000
_cell.length_b   1.000
_cell.length_c   1.000
_cell.angle_alpha   90.00
_cell.angle_beta   90.00
_cell.angle_gamma   90.00
#
_symmetry.space_group_name_H-M   'P 1'
#
loop_
_entity.id
_entity.type
_entity.pdbx_description
1 polymer ?
#
loop_
_entity_poly.entity_id
_entity_poly.type
_entity_poly.pdbx_seq_one_letter_code
_entity_poly.pdbx_strand_id
1 'polypeptide(L)'
;MQRIKIEKKTTKPAVHLAYVMLTSNFDELSRITSLARKVGAEQVVASNLTLIQKPQLFQEALFNNPQLCNGYRRSLTRIKKEAADNNIQFFYHDPVLSEDSCVCPENVCRACVINVKGEVGPCVFTNSTLSGSSGKTSGKEVVAIFKDQPIPFASVSFGNIKNTELTRIWQSAKYEKFRELFDPETRLSPGDILAGMPPSCKTCYKRLVSP
;
A
#
# COMPACT_ATOMS: atom_id res chain seq x y z
N MET A 1 23.33 -7.53 9.30
CA MET A 1 22.42 -8.28 10.22
C MET A 1 23.06 -8.56 11.58
N GLN A 2 24.24 -9.21 11.67
CA GLN A 2 24.87 -9.54 12.98
C GLN A 2 25.23 -8.30 13.82
N ARG A 3 25.76 -7.24 13.20
CA ARG A 3 26.01 -5.95 13.86
C ARG A 3 24.75 -5.32 14.47
N ILE A 4 23.64 -5.27 13.71
CA ILE A 4 22.35 -4.75 14.18
C ILE A 4 21.83 -5.57 15.37
N LYS A 5 21.97 -6.91 15.32
CA LYS A 5 21.60 -7.81 16.41
C LYS A 5 22.38 -7.53 17.70
N ILE A 6 23.70 -7.29 17.59
CA ILE A 6 24.57 -6.93 18.72
C ILE A 6 24.16 -5.56 19.29
N GLU A 7 23.98 -4.54 18.44
CA GLU A 7 23.56 -3.20 18.84
C GLU A 7 22.18 -3.20 19.52
N LYS A 8 21.23 -3.99 19.00
CA LYS A 8 19.88 -4.17 19.56
C LYS A 8 19.81 -5.19 20.70
N LYS A 9 20.93 -5.82 21.07
CA LYS A 9 21.03 -6.89 22.09
C LYS A 9 19.99 -8.01 21.91
N THR A 10 19.73 -8.41 20.67
CA THR A 10 18.77 -9.48 20.35
C THR A 10 19.44 -10.59 19.56
N THR A 11 19.09 -11.84 19.86
CA THR A 11 19.54 -13.02 19.12
C THR A 11 18.59 -13.38 17.97
N LYS A 12 17.35 -12.87 18.01
CA LYS A 12 16.26 -13.17 17.06
C LYS A 12 15.93 -11.96 16.19
N PRO A 13 15.43 -12.17 14.95
CA PRO A 13 14.88 -11.07 14.16
C PRO A 13 13.62 -10.51 14.83
N ALA A 14 13.34 -9.22 14.61
CA ALA A 14 12.01 -8.69 14.87
C ALA A 14 11.01 -9.31 13.88
N VAL A 15 9.83 -9.70 14.37
CA VAL A 15 8.78 -10.33 13.56
C VAL A 15 7.57 -9.41 13.51
N HIS A 16 7.05 -9.19 12.31
CA HIS A 16 5.91 -8.33 12.03
C HIS A 16 4.93 -9.12 11.18
N LEU A 17 3.64 -9.09 11.51
CA LEU A 17 2.60 -9.76 10.72
C LEU A 17 1.90 -8.74 9.82
N ALA A 18 1.88 -9.00 8.52
CA ALA A 18 1.05 -8.27 7.57
C ALA A 18 -0.16 -9.12 7.21
N TYR A 19 -1.36 -8.55 7.32
CA TYR A 19 -2.62 -9.23 7.04
C TYR A 19 -3.42 -8.41 6.01
N VAL A 20 -3.83 -9.02 4.90
CA VAL A 20 -4.75 -8.38 3.96
C VAL A 20 -6.18 -8.78 4.33
N MET A 21 -6.97 -7.78 4.71
CA MET A 21 -8.36 -7.95 5.10
C MET A 21 -9.24 -8.10 3.86
N LEU A 22 -9.92 -9.23 3.79
CA LEU A 22 -10.90 -9.57 2.78
C LEU A 22 -12.25 -9.84 3.47
N THR A 23 -13.36 -9.66 2.78
CA THR A 23 -14.68 -9.98 3.35
C THR A 23 -14.77 -11.45 3.75
N SER A 24 -14.21 -12.35 2.95
CA SER A 24 -14.22 -13.79 3.19
C SER A 24 -13.34 -14.26 4.37
N ASN A 25 -12.32 -13.48 4.77
CA ASN A 25 -11.36 -13.87 5.80
C ASN A 25 -11.38 -12.97 7.04
N PHE A 26 -12.25 -11.97 7.08
CA PHE A 26 -12.20 -10.92 8.12
C PHE A 26 -12.36 -11.50 9.54
N ASP A 27 -13.24 -12.48 9.70
CA ASP A 27 -13.50 -13.10 11.01
C ASP A 27 -12.27 -13.79 11.61
N GLU A 28 -11.33 -14.24 10.76
CA GLU A 28 -10.09 -14.87 11.21
C GLU A 28 -9.16 -13.91 11.95
N LEU A 29 -9.30 -12.59 11.71
CA LEU A 29 -8.51 -11.55 12.33
C LEU A 29 -8.67 -11.52 13.86
N SER A 30 -9.78 -12.06 14.38
CA SER A 30 -9.98 -12.27 15.82
C SER A 30 -8.91 -13.15 16.48
N ARG A 31 -8.18 -13.95 15.71
CA ARG A 31 -7.12 -14.86 16.20
C ARG A 31 -5.71 -14.29 16.02
N ILE A 32 -5.57 -13.10 15.44
CA ILE A 32 -4.28 -12.55 15.00
C ILE A 32 -3.35 -12.21 16.17
N THR A 33 -3.91 -11.80 17.30
CA THR A 33 -3.22 -11.51 18.57
C THR A 33 -2.59 -12.77 19.15
N SER A 34 -3.37 -13.86 19.20
CA SER A 34 -2.88 -15.18 19.63
C SER A 34 -1.76 -15.68 18.72
N LEU A 35 -1.93 -15.54 17.40
CA LEU A 35 -0.88 -15.89 16.43
C LEU A 35 0.39 -15.05 16.64
N ALA A 36 0.24 -13.73 16.78
CA ALA A 36 1.35 -12.80 17.00
C ALA A 36 2.17 -13.20 18.23
N ARG A 37 1.51 -13.50 19.35
CA ARG A 37 2.18 -14.01 20.57
C ARG A 37 2.92 -15.31 20.33
N LYS A 38 2.27 -16.27 19.65
CA LYS A 38 2.85 -17.60 19.38
C LYS A 38 4.14 -17.49 18.56
N VAL A 39 4.21 -16.57 17.60
CA VAL A 39 5.37 -16.38 16.73
C VAL A 39 6.36 -15.32 17.24
N GLY A 40 6.05 -14.65 18.36
CA GLY A 40 6.87 -13.58 18.92
C GLY A 40 6.86 -12.30 18.08
N ALA A 41 5.74 -11.99 17.40
CA ALA A 41 5.56 -10.75 16.67
C ALA A 41 5.13 -9.61 17.60
N GLU A 42 5.78 -8.47 17.48
CA GLU A 42 5.50 -7.26 18.26
C GLU A 42 4.54 -6.31 17.51
N GLN A 43 4.40 -6.48 16.20
CA GLN A 43 3.54 -5.66 15.35
C GLN A 43 2.67 -6.51 14.43
N VAL A 44 1.43 -6.07 14.27
CA VAL A 44 0.49 -6.55 13.25
C VAL A 44 -0.01 -5.35 12.45
N VAL A 45 -0.03 -5.47 11.12
CA VAL A 45 -0.56 -4.47 10.19
C VAL A 45 -1.67 -5.12 9.36
N ALA A 46 -2.91 -4.71 9.59
CA ALA A 46 -4.08 -5.13 8.83
C ALA A 46 -4.39 -4.11 7.73
N SER A 47 -4.27 -4.51 6.46
CA SER A 47 -4.46 -3.64 5.30
C SER A 47 -5.67 -4.03 4.48
N ASN A 48 -6.37 -3.04 3.93
CA ASN A 48 -7.42 -3.28 2.94
C ASN A 48 -6.82 -3.84 1.64
N LEU A 49 -7.62 -4.61 0.90
CA LEU A 49 -7.34 -4.93 -0.50
C LEU A 49 -7.53 -3.68 -1.37
N THR A 50 -6.43 -3.00 -1.73
CA THR A 50 -6.47 -1.71 -2.45
C THR A 50 -6.01 -1.77 -3.91
N LEU A 51 -5.53 -2.91 -4.38
CA LEU A 51 -5.25 -3.16 -5.80
C LEU A 51 -6.04 -4.38 -6.24
N ILE A 52 -7.04 -4.12 -7.07
CA ILE A 52 -8.00 -5.12 -7.53
C ILE A 52 -7.75 -5.31 -9.02
N GLN A 53 -7.20 -6.45 -9.43
CA GLN A 53 -6.90 -6.75 -10.83
C GLN A 53 -7.82 -7.83 -11.42
N LYS A 54 -8.74 -8.35 -10.61
CA LYS A 54 -9.71 -9.39 -10.99
C LYS A 54 -11.10 -9.00 -10.51
N PRO A 55 -12.15 -9.11 -11.34
CA PRO A 55 -13.53 -8.79 -10.94
C PRO A 55 -13.99 -9.53 -9.68
N GLN A 56 -13.57 -10.78 -9.52
CA GLN A 56 -13.94 -11.60 -8.37
C GLN A 56 -13.40 -11.05 -7.04
N LEU A 57 -12.27 -10.32 -7.09
CA LEU A 57 -11.67 -9.70 -5.90
C LEU A 57 -12.36 -8.38 -5.52
N PHE A 58 -13.24 -7.84 -6.37
CA PHE A 58 -13.94 -6.59 -6.05
C PHE A 58 -14.83 -6.76 -4.81
N GLN A 59 -15.57 -7.87 -4.70
CA GLN A 59 -16.44 -8.14 -3.56
C GLN A 59 -15.67 -8.44 -2.26
N GLU A 60 -14.37 -8.74 -2.36
CA GLU A 60 -13.51 -9.00 -1.20
C GLU A 60 -13.02 -7.72 -0.52
N ALA A 61 -13.06 -6.57 -1.20
CA ALA A 61 -12.67 -5.31 -0.59
C ALA A 61 -13.73 -4.84 0.42
N LEU A 62 -13.33 -4.67 1.69
CA LEU A 62 -14.27 -4.33 2.78
C LEU A 62 -15.08 -3.06 2.50
N PHE A 63 -14.44 -2.05 1.90
CA PHE A 63 -15.07 -0.76 1.58
C PHE A 63 -16.18 -0.85 0.53
N ASN A 64 -16.30 -1.96 -0.21
CA ASN A 64 -17.40 -2.20 -1.13
C ASN A 64 -18.67 -2.70 -0.43
N ASN A 65 -18.64 -2.89 0.90
CA ASN A 65 -19.76 -3.34 1.71
C ASN A 65 -20.12 -2.31 2.79
N PRO A 66 -20.61 -1.11 2.42
CA PRO A 66 -20.85 0.01 3.34
C PRO A 66 -21.76 -0.35 4.52
N GLN A 67 -22.73 -1.23 4.31
CA GLN A 67 -23.64 -1.74 5.34
C GLN A 67 -22.92 -2.53 6.46
N LEU A 68 -21.75 -3.11 6.17
CA LEU A 68 -20.95 -3.88 7.13
C LEU A 68 -19.81 -3.09 7.77
N CYS A 69 -19.49 -1.89 7.26
CA CYS A 69 -18.34 -1.09 7.72
C CYS A 69 -18.36 -0.80 9.23
N ASN A 70 -19.53 -0.54 9.81
CA ASN A 70 -19.65 -0.34 11.27
C ASN A 70 -19.35 -1.63 12.06
N GLY A 71 -19.68 -2.80 11.50
CA GLY A 71 -19.29 -4.09 12.05
C GLY A 71 -17.78 -4.28 12.01
N TYR A 72 -17.16 -4.04 10.86
CA TYR A 72 -15.71 -4.14 10.68
C TYR A 72 -14.94 -3.22 11.64
N ARG A 73 -15.34 -1.94 11.73
CA ARG A 73 -14.71 -0.97 12.65
C ARG A 73 -14.79 -1.42 14.11
N ARG A 74 -15.96 -1.89 14.58
CA ARG A 74 -16.11 -2.39 15.95
C ARG A 74 -15.19 -3.58 16.22
N SER A 75 -15.10 -4.53 15.29
CA SER A 75 -14.18 -5.67 15.40
C SER A 75 -12.72 -5.23 15.44
N LEU A 76 -12.29 -4.31 14.55
CA LEU A 76 -10.93 -3.78 14.51
C LEU A 76 -10.56 -3.05 15.81
N THR A 77 -11.45 -2.22 16.35
CA THR A 77 -11.24 -1.54 17.63
C THR A 77 -11.09 -2.53 18.78
N ARG A 78 -11.91 -3.60 18.80
CA ARG A 78 -11.80 -4.66 19.81
C ARG A 78 -10.46 -5.40 19.70
N ILE A 79 -10.04 -5.77 18.50
CA ILE A 79 -8.76 -6.45 18.25
C ILE A 79 -7.58 -5.54 18.63
N LYS A 80 -7.66 -4.24 18.32
CA LYS A 80 -6.65 -3.25 18.72
C LYS A 80 -6.51 -3.17 20.24
N LYS A 81 -7.62 -3.17 20.97
CA LYS A 81 -7.61 -3.20 22.44
C LYS A 81 -6.96 -4.48 22.98
N GLU A 82 -7.38 -5.64 22.48
CA GLU A 82 -6.81 -6.93 22.87
C GLU A 82 -5.30 -7.01 22.57
N ALA A 83 -4.87 -6.50 21.40
CA ALA A 83 -3.46 -6.43 21.05
C ALA A 83 -2.66 -5.57 22.03
N ALA A 84 -3.19 -4.40 22.42
CA ALA A 84 -2.57 -3.53 23.41
C ALA A 84 -2.43 -4.22 24.77
N ASP A 85 -3.46 -4.95 25.24
CA ASP A 85 -3.43 -5.73 26.48
C ASP A 85 -2.34 -6.83 26.45
N ASN A 86 -1.90 -7.24 25.25
CA ASN A 86 -0.85 -8.24 25.02
C ASN A 86 0.49 -7.63 24.57
N ASN A 87 0.68 -6.31 24.70
CA ASN A 87 1.87 -5.57 24.23
C ASN A 87 2.18 -5.74 22.73
N ILE A 88 1.15 -5.92 21.90
CA ILE A 88 1.25 -6.00 20.44
C ILE A 88 0.75 -4.70 19.84
N GLN A 89 1.56 -4.10 18.96
CA GLN A 89 1.13 -2.94 18.19
C GLN A 89 0.25 -3.39 17.03
N PHE A 90 -1.03 -3.05 17.08
CA PHE A 90 -1.99 -3.35 16.01
C PHE A 90 -2.36 -2.09 15.23
N PHE A 91 -1.92 -2.04 13.98
CA PHE A 91 -2.25 -1.00 13.01
C PHE A 91 -3.26 -1.55 12.01
N TYR A 92 -4.27 -0.75 11.68
CA TYR A 92 -5.23 -1.10 10.64
C TYR A 92 -5.63 0.13 9.85
N HIS A 93 -5.95 -0.09 8.58
CA HIS A 93 -6.56 0.94 7.73
C HIS A 93 -8.07 0.94 7.90
N ASP A 94 -8.69 2.12 7.93
CA ASP A 94 -10.15 2.22 8.02
C ASP A 94 -10.83 1.51 6.83
N PRO A 95 -11.85 0.66 7.04
CA PRO A 95 -12.61 0.03 5.95
C PRO A 95 -13.51 1.00 5.18
N VAL A 96 -13.48 2.31 5.46
CA VAL A 96 -14.24 3.33 4.73
C VAL A 96 -13.30 4.23 3.92
N LEU A 97 -13.71 4.53 2.69
CA LEU A 97 -12.99 5.44 1.81
C LEU A 97 -13.35 6.90 2.10
N SER A 98 -12.38 7.79 2.02
CA SER A 98 -12.50 9.25 2.07
C SER A 98 -11.84 9.87 0.84
N GLU A 99 -12.59 10.70 0.11
CA GLU A 99 -12.05 11.46 -1.03
C GLU A 99 -11.18 12.64 -0.61
N ASP A 100 -11.26 13.05 0.67
CA ASP A 100 -10.59 14.23 1.20
C ASP A 100 -9.09 13.97 1.46
N SER A 101 -8.66 12.71 1.45
CA SER A 101 -7.25 12.36 1.62
C SER A 101 -6.46 12.63 0.34
N CYS A 102 -5.53 13.58 0.44
CA CYS A 102 -4.50 13.81 -0.57
C CYS A 102 -3.15 13.17 -0.22
N VAL A 103 -3.06 12.53 0.96
CA VAL A 103 -1.79 11.96 1.46
C VAL A 103 -1.63 10.53 0.97
N CYS A 104 -0.53 10.25 0.28
CA CYS A 104 -0.19 8.89 -0.12
C CYS A 104 0.46 8.13 1.06
N PRO A 105 -0.10 6.99 1.51
CA PRO A 105 0.46 6.24 2.64
C PRO A 105 1.77 5.50 2.31
N GLU A 106 2.17 5.45 1.03
CA GLU A 106 3.36 4.72 0.57
C GLU A 106 4.66 5.55 0.73
N ASN A 107 4.62 6.71 1.38
CA ASN A 107 5.78 7.57 1.67
C ASN A 107 6.62 7.91 0.43
N VAL A 108 5.94 8.23 -0.68
CA VAL A 108 6.55 8.41 -2.00
C VAL A 108 7.53 9.59 -2.08
N CYS A 109 7.48 10.51 -1.11
CA CYS A 109 8.42 11.62 -1.00
C CYS A 109 9.78 11.20 -0.46
N ARG A 110 9.87 10.05 0.23
CA ARG A 110 11.09 9.61 0.93
C ARG A 110 11.49 8.16 0.61
N ALA A 111 10.67 7.45 -0.15
CA ALA A 111 10.92 6.09 -0.58
C ALA A 111 10.73 5.92 -2.09
N CYS A 112 11.42 4.92 -2.65
CA CYS A 112 11.20 4.42 -4.00
C CYS A 112 11.15 2.90 -3.98
N VAL A 113 10.62 2.33 -5.06
CA VAL A 113 10.65 0.89 -5.32
C VAL A 113 11.51 0.64 -6.55
N ILE A 114 12.40 -0.33 -6.45
CA ILE A 114 13.19 -0.84 -7.57
C ILE A 114 12.67 -2.23 -7.89
N ASN A 115 12.12 -2.41 -9.09
CA ASN A 115 11.59 -3.71 -9.49
C ASN A 115 12.69 -4.67 -9.99
N VAL A 116 12.32 -5.92 -10.27
CA VAL A 116 13.26 -6.96 -10.75
C VAL A 116 13.92 -6.63 -12.09
N LYS A 117 13.36 -5.68 -12.88
CA LYS A 117 13.96 -5.21 -14.13
C LYS A 117 14.94 -4.04 -13.91
N GLY A 118 15.06 -3.55 -12.67
CA GLY A 118 15.87 -2.39 -12.30
C GLY A 118 15.15 -1.05 -12.45
N GLU A 119 13.87 -1.03 -12.81
CA GLU A 119 13.13 0.21 -12.97
C GLU A 119 12.78 0.80 -11.60
N VAL A 120 13.00 2.11 -11.47
CA VAL A 120 12.72 2.88 -10.27
C VAL A 120 11.35 3.54 -10.41
N GLY A 121 10.43 3.21 -9.50
CA GLY A 121 9.09 3.76 -9.41
C GLY A 121 8.79 4.32 -8.01
N PRO A 122 7.70 5.08 -7.86
CA PRO A 122 7.36 5.72 -6.60
C PRO A 122 6.79 4.77 -5.55
N CYS A 123 6.06 3.74 -5.96
CA CYS A 123 5.52 2.72 -5.06
C CYS A 123 5.23 1.41 -5.79
N VAL A 124 4.98 0.33 -5.05
CA VAL A 124 4.71 -1.00 -5.62
C VAL A 124 3.46 -1.01 -6.51
N PHE A 125 2.47 -0.17 -6.21
CA PHE A 125 1.21 -0.06 -6.95
C PHE A 125 1.34 0.60 -8.33
N THR A 126 2.52 1.10 -8.69
CA THR A 126 2.80 1.70 -10.01
C THR A 126 3.81 0.87 -10.80
N ASN A 127 4.17 -0.31 -10.31
CA ASN A 127 5.24 -1.11 -10.88
C ASN A 127 4.83 -1.75 -12.22
N SER A 128 5.69 -1.62 -13.23
CA SER A 128 5.49 -2.19 -14.58
C SER A 128 5.36 -3.71 -14.59
N THR A 129 5.95 -4.42 -13.63
CA THR A 129 5.85 -5.88 -13.56
C THR A 129 4.45 -6.34 -13.17
N LEU A 130 3.65 -5.46 -12.56
CA LEU A 130 2.23 -5.69 -12.32
C LEU A 130 1.40 -5.44 -13.58
N SER A 131 1.91 -4.67 -14.56
CA SER A 131 1.20 -4.31 -15.81
C SER A 131 1.36 -5.35 -16.93
N GLY A 132 1.86 -6.56 -16.63
CA GLY A 132 1.96 -7.64 -17.63
C GLY A 132 2.99 -7.41 -18.73
N SER A 133 3.82 -6.37 -18.63
CA SER A 133 4.92 -6.11 -19.57
C SER A 133 6.12 -7.06 -19.38
N SER A 134 5.96 -8.11 -18.56
CA SER A 134 6.83 -9.29 -18.51
C SER A 134 6.52 -10.17 -19.71
N GLY A 135 7.32 -10.03 -20.77
CA GLY A 135 7.46 -10.91 -21.94
C GLY A 135 6.39 -11.98 -22.19
N LYS A 136 5.70 -11.85 -23.33
CA LYS A 136 4.99 -12.94 -24.03
C LYS A 136 3.86 -13.66 -23.26
N THR A 137 3.04 -12.94 -22.51
CA THR A 137 1.69 -13.43 -22.18
C THR A 137 0.63 -12.55 -22.84
N SER A 138 0.29 -12.95 -24.07
CA SER A 138 -1.03 -12.79 -24.67
C SER A 138 -1.70 -11.41 -24.58
N GLY A 139 -1.08 -10.34 -25.12
CA GLY A 139 -1.75 -9.13 -25.64
C GLY A 139 -2.88 -8.46 -24.84
N LYS A 140 -3.11 -8.82 -23.58
CA LYS A 140 -4.26 -8.43 -22.79
C LYS A 140 -3.82 -7.28 -21.92
N GLU A 141 -4.41 -6.13 -22.17
CA GLU A 141 -4.21 -4.93 -21.38
C GLU A 141 -4.47 -5.26 -19.91
N VAL A 142 -3.49 -4.97 -19.04
CA VAL A 142 -3.70 -5.16 -17.60
C VAL A 142 -4.62 -4.07 -17.11
N VAL A 143 -5.69 -4.49 -16.45
CA VAL A 143 -6.68 -3.59 -15.86
C VAL A 143 -6.58 -3.61 -14.34
N ALA A 144 -6.88 -2.46 -13.75
CA ALA A 144 -7.28 -2.38 -12.35
C ALA A 144 -8.79 -2.09 -12.29
N ILE A 145 -9.44 -2.48 -11.20
CA ILE A 145 -10.84 -2.18 -10.95
C ILE A 145 -10.88 -1.08 -9.92
N PHE A 146 -11.41 0.08 -10.31
CA PHE A 146 -11.56 1.25 -9.46
C PHE A 146 -12.99 1.75 -9.52
N LYS A 147 -13.66 1.86 -8.37
CA LYS A 147 -15.08 2.18 -8.24
C LYS A 147 -15.97 1.36 -9.19
N ASP A 148 -15.78 0.03 -9.17
CA ASP A 148 -16.47 -0.95 -10.02
C ASP A 148 -16.25 -0.78 -11.53
N GLN A 149 -15.27 0.04 -11.94
CA GLN A 149 -14.93 0.25 -13.34
C GLN A 149 -13.57 -0.37 -13.66
N PRO A 150 -13.46 -1.19 -14.73
CA PRO A 150 -12.17 -1.61 -15.25
C PRO A 150 -11.47 -0.42 -15.91
N ILE A 151 -10.25 -0.15 -15.49
CA ILE A 151 -9.42 0.94 -16.00
C ILE A 151 -8.05 0.40 -16.45
N PRO A 152 -7.44 0.99 -17.49
CA PRO A 152 -6.06 0.64 -17.87
C PRO A 152 -5.09 0.85 -16.71
N PHE A 153 -4.28 -0.17 -16.41
CA PHE A 153 -3.27 -0.07 -15.37
C PHE A 153 -1.98 0.54 -15.92
N ALA A 154 -1.74 1.80 -15.60
CA ALA A 154 -0.56 2.54 -16.02
C ALA A 154 0.62 2.39 -15.05
N SER A 155 1.75 1.89 -15.54
CA SER A 155 2.99 1.88 -14.76
C SER A 155 3.69 3.23 -14.75
N VAL A 156 4.46 3.50 -13.69
CA VAL A 156 5.25 4.74 -13.55
C VAL A 156 6.70 4.36 -13.28
N SER A 157 7.60 4.84 -14.14
CA SER A 157 9.04 4.73 -13.95
C SER A 157 9.72 6.08 -14.17
N PHE A 158 10.72 6.36 -13.33
CA PHE A 158 11.57 7.55 -13.39
C PHE A 158 12.98 7.24 -13.92
N GLY A 159 13.32 5.98 -14.12
CA GLY A 159 14.63 5.55 -14.62
C GLY A 159 14.90 4.08 -14.35
N ASN A 160 16.08 3.60 -14.74
CA ASN A 160 16.52 2.23 -14.49
C ASN A 160 17.95 2.20 -13.95
N ILE A 161 18.16 1.51 -12.83
CA ILE A 161 19.47 1.44 -12.15
C ILE A 161 20.55 0.71 -12.97
N LYS A 162 20.17 -0.02 -14.02
CA LYS A 162 21.12 -0.63 -14.96
C LYS A 162 21.87 0.41 -15.80
N ASN A 163 21.26 1.57 -16.03
CA ASN A 163 21.75 2.58 -16.95
C ASN A 163 22.07 3.91 -16.26
N THR A 164 21.44 4.20 -15.11
CA THR A 164 21.56 5.48 -14.40
C THR A 164 21.64 5.23 -12.90
N GLU A 165 22.55 5.91 -12.20
CA GLU A 165 22.66 5.81 -10.74
C GLU A 165 21.36 6.20 -10.04
N LEU A 166 21.02 5.49 -8.95
CA LEU A 166 19.79 5.72 -8.19
C LEU A 166 19.65 7.18 -7.73
N THR A 167 20.73 7.78 -7.22
CA THR A 167 20.76 9.18 -6.75
C THR A 167 20.38 10.14 -7.88
N ARG A 168 20.91 9.90 -9.09
CA ARG A 168 20.62 10.72 -10.27
C ARG A 168 19.17 10.54 -10.76
N ILE A 169 18.62 9.33 -10.65
CA ILE A 169 17.19 9.08 -10.92
C ILE A 169 16.32 9.83 -9.89
N TRP A 170 16.67 9.71 -8.62
CA TRP A 170 15.95 10.34 -7.51
C TRP A 170 15.91 11.88 -7.63
N GLN A 171 17.04 12.50 -7.98
CA GLN A 171 17.19 13.94 -8.19
C GLN A 171 16.76 14.42 -9.59
N SER A 172 16.16 13.54 -10.41
CA SER A 172 15.68 13.97 -11.71
C SER A 172 14.49 14.93 -11.55
N ALA A 173 14.45 15.98 -12.36
CA ALA A 173 13.36 16.96 -12.34
C ALA A 173 11.97 16.32 -12.49
N LYS A 174 11.86 15.22 -13.25
CA LYS A 174 10.60 14.46 -13.39
C LYS A 174 10.16 13.83 -12.08
N TYR A 175 11.09 13.24 -11.32
CA TYR A 175 10.77 12.57 -10.06
C TYR A 175 10.56 13.59 -8.93
N GLU A 176 11.33 14.70 -8.92
CA GLU A 176 11.09 15.82 -8.00
C GLU A 176 9.69 16.40 -8.15
N LYS A 177 9.28 16.74 -9.38
CA LYS A 177 7.91 17.22 -9.67
C LYS A 177 6.83 16.25 -9.24
N PHE A 178 7.07 14.94 -9.37
CA PHE A 178 6.13 13.94 -8.89
C PHE A 178 6.02 13.97 -7.35
N ARG A 179 7.14 14.07 -6.63
CA ARG A 179 7.15 14.09 -5.16
C ARG A 179 6.49 15.37 -4.60
N GLU A 180 6.64 16.50 -5.28
CA GLU A 180 5.98 17.77 -4.93
C GLU A 180 4.44 17.65 -4.85
N LEU A 181 3.83 16.75 -5.63
CA LEU A 181 2.39 16.47 -5.58
C LEU A 181 1.92 15.85 -4.26
N PHE A 182 2.85 15.22 -3.51
CA PHE A 182 2.56 14.48 -2.28
C PHE A 182 3.32 15.06 -1.08
N ASP A 183 3.99 16.20 -1.26
CA ASP A 183 4.67 16.90 -0.18
C ASP A 183 3.63 17.53 0.77
N PRO A 184 3.65 17.22 2.07
CA PRO A 184 2.76 17.88 3.04
C PRO A 184 2.87 19.41 3.08
N GLU A 185 4.00 19.97 2.64
CA GLU A 185 4.25 21.42 2.58
C GLU A 185 3.93 22.03 1.21
N THR A 186 3.36 21.25 0.29
CA THR A 186 3.01 21.74 -1.06
C THR A 186 2.01 22.88 -1.01
N ARG A 187 2.20 23.86 -1.90
CA ARG A 187 1.27 25.01 -2.08
C ARG A 187 0.23 24.76 -3.17
N LEU A 188 0.27 23.59 -3.80
CA LEU A 188 -0.66 23.21 -4.85
C LEU A 188 -2.07 23.03 -4.27
N SER A 189 -3.08 23.46 -5.01
CA SER A 189 -4.46 23.16 -4.63
C SER A 189 -4.76 21.67 -4.79
N PRO A 190 -5.75 21.11 -4.09
CA PRO A 190 -6.17 19.71 -4.30
C PRO A 190 -6.50 19.39 -5.77
N GLY A 191 -7.04 20.37 -6.51
CA GLY A 191 -7.33 20.23 -7.94
C GLY A 191 -6.06 20.12 -8.79
N ASP A 192 -5.05 20.94 -8.51
CA ASP A 192 -3.76 20.91 -9.21
C ASP A 192 -2.98 19.62 -8.91
N ILE A 193 -2.99 19.20 -7.65
CA ILE A 193 -2.42 17.91 -7.23
C ILE A 193 -3.07 16.80 -8.04
N LEU A 194 -4.40 16.71 -8.02
CA LEU A 194 -5.12 15.67 -8.73
C LEU A 194 -4.84 15.72 -10.22
N ALA A 195 -4.80 16.91 -10.85
CA ALA A 195 -4.49 17.06 -12.26
C ALA A 195 -3.08 16.54 -12.61
N GLY A 196 -2.08 16.86 -11.78
CA GLY A 196 -0.68 16.47 -11.94
C GLY A 196 -0.39 15.00 -11.64
N MET A 197 -1.26 14.31 -10.90
CA MET A 197 -1.06 12.89 -10.57
C MET A 197 -1.01 11.99 -11.82
N PRO A 198 -0.12 10.98 -11.85
CA PRO A 198 -0.17 9.93 -12.84
C PRO A 198 -1.53 9.20 -12.83
N PRO A 199 -1.98 8.63 -13.96
CA PRO A 199 -3.26 7.91 -14.03
C PRO A 199 -3.44 6.84 -12.95
N SER A 200 -2.39 6.06 -12.65
CA SER A 200 -2.43 5.04 -11.60
C SER A 200 -2.55 5.59 -10.18
N CYS A 201 -2.12 6.83 -9.92
CA CYS A 201 -2.30 7.49 -8.63
C CYS A 201 -3.72 8.07 -8.49
N LYS A 202 -4.28 8.62 -9.57
CA LYS A 202 -5.65 9.17 -9.61
C LYS A 202 -6.69 8.12 -9.21
N THR A 203 -6.46 6.88 -9.64
CA THR A 203 -7.36 5.74 -9.46
C THR A 203 -6.86 4.72 -8.42
N CYS A 204 -6.02 5.17 -7.48
CA CYS A 204 -5.50 4.32 -6.42
C CYS A 204 -6.41 4.35 -5.18
N TYR A 205 -6.92 3.20 -4.72
CA TYR A 205 -7.66 3.16 -3.46
C TYR A 205 -6.81 3.52 -2.24
N LYS A 206 -5.48 3.33 -2.27
CA LYS A 206 -4.61 3.76 -1.16
C LYS A 206 -4.66 5.27 -0.91
N ARG A 207 -4.97 6.07 -1.94
CA ARG A 207 -5.21 7.52 -1.77
C ARG A 207 -6.46 7.77 -0.94
N LEU A 208 -7.48 6.94 -1.14
CA LEU A 208 -8.80 7.10 -0.54
C LEU A 208 -8.92 6.47 0.85
N VAL A 209 -7.91 5.75 1.31
CA VAL A 209 -7.96 5.08 2.60
C VAL A 209 -7.29 5.99 3.63
N SER A 210 -8.02 6.34 4.68
CA SER A 210 -7.44 7.07 5.81
C SER A 210 -6.40 6.21 6.53
N PRO A 211 -5.23 6.76 6.89
CA PRO A 211 -4.22 6.08 7.69
C PRO A 211 -4.67 5.81 9.13
#